data_AF-A0A8W8NUX7-F1
#
_entry.id   AF-A0A8W8NUX7-F1
#
_cell.length_a   1.000
_cell.length_b   1.000
_cell.length_c   1.000
_cell.angle_alpha   90.00
_cell.angle_beta   90.00
_cell.angle_gamma   90.00
#
_symmetry.space_group_name_H-M   'P 1'
#
loop_
_entity.id
_entity.type
_entity.pdbx_description
1 polymer ?
#
loop_
_entity_poly.entity_id
_entity_poly.type
_entity_poly.pdbx_seq_one_letter_code
_entity_poly.pdbx_strand_id
1 'polypeptide(L)'
;MSVKKLAIEDHLVGDLCKTQCDRGSFGIDCNETCGYCHEANHCFHTNGTCLSGCIAGFQGDLCKTTCQRGFFGVNCETKCLDTCDDCNDVTGVCDQGCLPGFKGFVCQEACPYGLFGQDCTSECNDTCTGCNNVNGVCDRGCHPGWRGNYCDIGILAKKS
;
A
#
# COMPACT_ATOMS: atom_id res chain seq x y z
N MET A 1 -18.14 -35.39 -48.95
CA MET A 1 -17.77 -35.67 -47.54
C MET A 1 -17.21 -34.40 -46.95
N SER A 2 -17.89 -33.91 -45.91
CA SER A 2 -17.76 -32.69 -45.10
C SER A 2 -16.71 -31.62 -45.44
N VAL A 3 -17.22 -30.47 -45.85
CA VAL A 3 -16.57 -29.17 -45.61
C VAL A 3 -16.77 -28.85 -44.11
N LYS A 4 -15.77 -29.11 -43.27
CA LYS A 4 -15.74 -28.57 -41.89
C LYS A 4 -15.13 -27.18 -41.95
N LYS A 5 -15.97 -26.17 -42.14
CA LYS A 5 -15.73 -24.73 -42.00
C LYS A 5 -16.92 -24.26 -41.14
N LEU A 6 -16.81 -23.53 -40.03
CA LEU A 6 -15.76 -22.74 -39.40
C LEU A 6 -15.76 -23.08 -37.90
N ALA A 7 -14.63 -22.88 -37.23
CA ALA A 7 -14.63 -22.67 -35.79
C ALA A 7 -15.46 -21.41 -35.51
N ILE A 8 -16.55 -21.57 -34.76
CA ILE A 8 -17.37 -20.48 -34.27
C ILE A 8 -16.75 -20.10 -32.92
N GLU A 9 -16.06 -18.96 -32.85
CA GLU A 9 -15.62 -18.37 -31.58
C GLU A 9 -16.66 -17.30 -31.19
N ASP A 10 -17.62 -17.70 -30.34
CA ASP A 10 -18.93 -17.08 -30.05
C ASP A 10 -18.92 -15.75 -29.26
N HIS A 11 -18.26 -14.69 -29.72
CA HIS A 11 -18.11 -13.46 -28.91
C HIS A 11 -18.34 -12.17 -29.70
N LEU A 12 -19.32 -12.17 -30.60
CA LEU A 12 -19.61 -11.05 -31.50
C LEU A 12 -21.12 -10.83 -31.58
N VAL A 13 -21.55 -9.56 -31.58
CA VAL A 13 -22.95 -9.12 -31.63
C VAL A 13 -23.37 -8.76 -33.08
N GLY A 14 -24.68 -8.68 -33.33
CA GLY A 14 -25.28 -8.23 -34.60
C GLY A 14 -25.66 -9.37 -35.56
N ASP A 15 -26.38 -9.04 -36.64
CA ASP A 15 -27.02 -9.99 -37.58
C ASP A 15 -26.07 -10.99 -38.26
N LEU A 16 -24.75 -10.80 -38.12
CA LEU A 16 -23.71 -11.65 -38.68
C LEU A 16 -22.65 -12.09 -37.65
N CYS A 17 -22.84 -11.80 -36.36
CA CYS A 17 -21.83 -12.01 -35.31
C CYS A 17 -20.46 -11.46 -35.75
N LYS A 18 -20.41 -10.17 -36.12
CA LYS A 18 -19.18 -9.48 -36.57
C LYS A 18 -18.81 -8.26 -35.72
N THR A 19 -19.68 -7.86 -34.80
CA THR A 19 -19.51 -6.62 -34.05
C THR A 19 -18.93 -6.93 -32.68
N GLN A 20 -17.80 -6.33 -32.35
CA GLN A 20 -17.25 -6.40 -30.99
C GLN A 20 -18.15 -5.64 -30.02
N CYS A 21 -18.09 -5.98 -28.74
CA CYS A 21 -18.74 -5.19 -27.70
C CYS A 21 -18.24 -3.75 -27.67
N ASP A 22 -19.13 -2.83 -27.32
CA ASP A 22 -18.76 -1.45 -27.04
C ASP A 22 -17.77 -1.39 -25.86
N ARG A 23 -17.03 -0.28 -25.75
CA ARG A 23 -16.08 -0.09 -24.64
C ARG A 23 -16.80 -0.25 -23.30
N GLY A 24 -16.27 -1.15 -22.47
CA GLY A 24 -16.75 -1.37 -21.11
C GLY A 24 -17.57 -2.64 -20.95
N SER A 25 -17.83 -3.39 -22.01
CA SER A 25 -18.48 -4.69 -21.93
C SER A 25 -17.78 -5.80 -22.71
N PHE A 26 -18.06 -7.04 -22.33
CA PHE A 26 -17.53 -8.25 -22.96
C PHE A 26 -18.50 -9.43 -22.84
N GLY A 27 -18.16 -10.56 -23.46
CA GLY A 27 -18.91 -11.80 -23.38
C GLY A 27 -20.10 -11.88 -24.34
N ILE A 28 -20.88 -12.95 -24.21
CA ILE A 28 -22.06 -13.20 -25.06
C ILE A 28 -23.08 -12.08 -24.85
N ASP A 29 -23.56 -11.50 -25.95
CA ASP A 29 -24.47 -10.35 -25.99
C ASP A 29 -23.97 -9.12 -25.20
N CYS A 30 -22.68 -9.05 -24.90
CA CYS A 30 -22.05 -7.96 -24.13
C CYS A 30 -22.68 -7.74 -22.74
N ASN A 31 -23.12 -8.82 -22.09
CA ASN A 31 -23.77 -8.77 -20.78
C ASN A 31 -22.80 -8.62 -19.60
N GLU A 32 -21.49 -8.79 -19.82
CA GLU A 32 -20.49 -8.62 -18.77
C GLU A 32 -19.82 -7.24 -18.84
N THR A 33 -19.50 -6.67 -17.68
CA THR A 33 -18.80 -5.38 -17.59
C THR A 33 -17.30 -5.57 -17.40
N CYS A 34 -16.48 -4.84 -18.16
CA CYS A 34 -15.03 -4.76 -17.95
C CYS A 34 -14.71 -4.32 -16.50
N GLY A 35 -13.58 -4.79 -15.96
CA GLY A 35 -13.05 -4.24 -14.70
C GLY A 35 -12.21 -2.97 -14.91
N TYR A 36 -11.37 -2.67 -13.93
CA TYR A 36 -10.59 -1.44 -13.85
C TYR A 36 -9.26 -1.55 -14.62
N CYS A 37 -9.33 -1.74 -15.95
CA CYS A 37 -8.16 -1.80 -16.82
C CYS A 37 -7.46 -0.43 -16.97
N HIS A 38 -6.15 -0.43 -17.23
CA HIS A 38 -5.34 0.79 -17.40
C HIS A 38 -5.76 1.64 -18.60
N GLU A 39 -6.18 1.00 -19.69
CA GLU A 39 -6.92 1.67 -20.77
C GLU A 39 -8.40 1.64 -20.42
N ALA A 40 -8.96 2.81 -20.07
CA ALA A 40 -10.33 2.94 -19.60
C ALA A 40 -11.31 2.16 -20.49
N ASN A 41 -11.91 1.11 -19.93
CA ASN A 41 -12.95 0.28 -20.54
C ASN A 41 -12.51 -0.52 -21.78
N HIS A 42 -11.21 -0.78 -21.93
CA HIS A 42 -10.66 -1.60 -23.01
C HIS A 42 -10.20 -2.95 -22.46
N CYS A 43 -11.17 -3.76 -22.03
CA CYS A 43 -10.93 -5.17 -21.76
C CYS A 43 -11.14 -5.99 -23.03
N PHE A 44 -10.58 -7.20 -23.08
CA PHE A 44 -10.74 -8.06 -24.23
C PHE A 44 -12.20 -8.47 -24.38
N HIS A 45 -12.84 -8.07 -25.49
CA HIS A 45 -14.28 -8.24 -25.74
C HIS A 45 -14.83 -9.68 -25.57
N THR A 46 -13.98 -10.71 -25.64
CA THR A 46 -14.43 -12.10 -25.46
C THR A 46 -14.46 -12.52 -23.99
N ASN A 47 -13.38 -12.29 -23.24
CA ASN A 47 -13.21 -12.86 -21.90
C ASN A 47 -13.03 -11.81 -20.78
N GLY A 48 -12.99 -10.53 -21.13
CA GLY A 48 -12.87 -9.43 -20.19
C GLY A 48 -11.47 -9.17 -19.66
N THR A 49 -10.44 -9.83 -20.19
CA THR A 49 -9.05 -9.67 -19.71
C THR A 49 -8.52 -8.27 -20.00
N CYS A 50 -7.88 -7.65 -19.02
CA CYS A 50 -7.17 -6.38 -19.17
C CYS A 50 -5.72 -6.64 -19.61
N LEU A 51 -5.48 -6.66 -20.92
CA LEU A 51 -4.15 -6.93 -21.48
C LEU A 51 -3.10 -5.85 -21.15
N SER A 52 -3.56 -4.63 -20.81
CA SER A 52 -2.71 -3.52 -20.37
C SER A 52 -2.49 -3.48 -18.85
N GLY A 53 -2.99 -4.48 -18.12
CA GLY A 53 -3.01 -4.48 -16.67
C GLY A 53 -4.09 -3.59 -16.06
N CYS A 54 -4.03 -3.44 -14.76
CA CYS A 54 -5.01 -2.76 -13.92
C CYS A 54 -4.55 -1.35 -13.57
N ILE A 55 -5.51 -0.45 -13.32
CA ILE A 55 -5.19 0.81 -12.65
C ILE A 55 -4.77 0.57 -11.20
N ALA A 56 -4.24 1.61 -10.55
CA ALA A 56 -3.88 1.55 -9.15
C ALA A 56 -5.07 1.15 -8.25
N GLY A 57 -4.81 0.28 -7.27
CA GLY A 57 -5.83 -0.25 -6.35
C GLY A 57 -6.50 -1.55 -6.82
N PHE A 58 -6.22 -2.03 -8.03
CA PHE A 58 -6.83 -3.24 -8.58
C PHE A 58 -5.80 -4.24 -9.13
N GLN A 59 -6.18 -5.51 -9.13
CA GLN A 59 -5.38 -6.63 -9.60
C GLN A 59 -6.25 -7.74 -10.23
N GLY A 60 -5.55 -8.74 -10.77
CA GLY A 60 -6.10 -9.91 -11.44
C GLY A 60 -6.38 -9.65 -12.93
N ASP A 61 -6.53 -10.72 -13.70
CA ASP A 61 -6.66 -10.65 -15.17
C ASP A 61 -7.84 -9.78 -15.63
N LEU A 62 -8.92 -9.72 -14.83
CA LEU A 62 -10.10 -8.90 -15.11
C LEU A 62 -10.08 -7.54 -14.41
N CYS A 63 -9.09 -7.24 -13.58
CA CYS A 63 -9.01 -6.02 -12.74
C CYS A 63 -10.28 -5.74 -11.94
N LYS A 64 -10.90 -6.79 -11.39
CA LYS A 64 -12.11 -6.69 -10.55
C LYS A 64 -11.83 -6.86 -9.05
N THR A 65 -10.60 -7.22 -8.69
CA THR A 65 -10.19 -7.48 -7.31
C THR A 65 -9.36 -6.32 -6.82
N THR A 66 -9.68 -5.77 -5.65
CA THR A 66 -8.86 -4.72 -5.02
C THR A 66 -7.52 -5.29 -4.56
N CYS A 67 -6.55 -4.42 -4.27
CA CYS A 67 -5.29 -4.90 -3.69
C CYS A 67 -5.52 -5.66 -2.39
N GLN A 68 -4.71 -6.69 -2.20
CA GLN A 68 -4.62 -7.34 -0.89
C GLN A 68 -4.00 -6.36 0.11
N ARG A 69 -4.43 -6.45 1.38
CA ARG A 69 -3.83 -5.70 2.48
C ARG A 69 -2.31 -5.81 2.45
N GLY A 70 -1.62 -4.67 2.57
CA GLY A 70 -0.17 -4.59 2.48
C GLY A 70 0.39 -4.37 1.06
N PHE A 71 -0.45 -4.20 0.05
CA PHE A 71 -0.04 -3.90 -1.32
C PHE A 71 -0.83 -2.72 -1.90
N PHE A 72 -0.21 -1.98 -2.80
CA PHE A 72 -0.80 -0.82 -3.45
C PHE A 72 -0.24 -0.57 -4.85
N GLY A 73 -0.85 0.40 -5.54
CA GLY A 73 -0.41 0.90 -6.84
C GLY A 73 -0.93 0.06 -8.01
N VAL A 74 -0.37 0.31 -9.19
CA VAL A 74 -0.73 -0.39 -10.44
C VAL A 74 -0.49 -1.90 -10.25
N ASN A 75 -1.48 -2.71 -10.63
CA ASN A 75 -1.50 -4.16 -10.45
C ASN A 75 -1.23 -4.64 -9.01
N CYS A 76 -1.28 -3.76 -8.01
CA CYS A 76 -0.90 -4.06 -6.63
C CYS A 76 0.55 -4.60 -6.49
N GLU A 77 1.46 -4.15 -7.35
CA GLU A 77 2.85 -4.64 -7.40
C GLU A 77 3.77 -4.00 -6.33
N THR A 78 3.30 -2.98 -5.62
CA THR A 78 4.11 -2.28 -4.60
C THR A 78 3.68 -2.69 -3.20
N LYS A 79 4.62 -3.10 -2.36
CA LYS A 79 4.35 -3.46 -0.95
C LYS A 79 4.33 -2.19 -0.07
N CYS A 80 3.37 -2.10 0.84
CA CYS A 80 3.38 -1.10 1.92
C CYS A 80 4.68 -1.25 2.76
N LEU A 81 5.18 -0.15 3.33
CA LEU A 81 6.25 -0.25 4.31
C LEU A 81 5.74 -0.94 5.58
N ASP A 82 6.56 -1.80 6.19
CA ASP A 82 6.19 -2.51 7.43
C ASP A 82 6.04 -1.56 8.64
N THR A 83 6.45 -0.29 8.48
CA THR A 83 6.31 0.81 9.44
C THR A 83 4.98 1.56 9.33
N CYS A 84 4.13 1.14 8.40
CA CYS A 84 2.80 1.69 8.13
C CYS A 84 1.73 0.80 8.75
N ASP A 85 0.79 1.36 9.51
CA ASP A 85 -0.36 0.60 10.01
C ASP A 85 -1.45 0.49 8.94
N ASP A 86 -1.18 -0.33 7.93
CA ASP A 86 -1.95 -0.48 6.70
C ASP A 86 -1.90 0.75 5.78
N CYS A 87 -1.67 0.51 4.49
CA CYS A 87 -1.55 1.59 3.51
C CYS A 87 -2.69 1.55 2.50
N ASN A 88 -3.03 2.74 2.00
CA ASN A 88 -4.01 2.94 0.96
C ASN A 88 -3.62 2.16 -0.30
N ASP A 89 -4.51 1.31 -0.80
CA ASP A 89 -4.28 0.42 -1.94
C ASP A 89 -4.04 1.16 -3.27
N VAL A 90 -4.48 2.41 -3.38
CA VAL A 90 -4.23 3.24 -4.56
C VAL A 90 -2.93 4.02 -4.44
N THR A 91 -2.74 4.71 -3.31
CA THR A 91 -1.69 5.74 -3.17
C THR A 91 -0.47 5.30 -2.35
N GLY A 92 -0.60 4.25 -1.55
CA GLY A 92 0.42 3.81 -0.59
C GLY A 92 0.51 4.65 0.68
N VAL A 93 -0.37 5.64 0.86
CA VAL A 93 -0.40 6.52 2.04
C VAL A 93 -0.91 5.75 3.26
N CYS A 94 -0.28 5.99 4.40
CA CYS A 94 -0.64 5.42 5.69
C CYS A 94 -1.75 6.25 6.34
N ASP A 95 -2.98 6.05 5.88
CA ASP A 95 -4.15 6.83 6.33
C ASP A 95 -4.44 6.68 7.83
N GLN A 96 -4.02 5.57 8.44
CA GLN A 96 -4.14 5.32 9.89
C GLN A 96 -2.92 5.78 10.70
N GLY A 97 -1.90 6.33 10.03
CA GLY A 97 -0.65 6.77 10.66
C GLY A 97 0.45 5.71 10.66
N CYS A 98 1.55 6.06 11.31
CA CYS A 98 2.77 5.25 11.34
C CYS A 98 2.89 4.42 12.61
N LEU A 99 3.66 3.34 12.57
CA LEU A 99 4.07 2.67 13.80
C LEU A 99 4.97 3.59 14.65
N PRO A 100 4.99 3.42 15.98
CA PRO A 100 5.84 4.22 16.87
C PRO A 100 7.30 4.25 16.41
N GLY A 101 7.90 5.44 16.42
CA GLY A 101 9.26 5.66 15.94
C GLY A 101 9.37 6.05 14.47
N PHE A 102 8.26 6.15 13.75
CA PHE A 102 8.23 6.55 12.34
C PHE A 102 7.23 7.68 12.09
N LYS A 103 7.45 8.41 10.99
CA LYS A 103 6.58 9.49 10.50
C LYS A 103 6.65 9.62 8.98
N GLY A 104 5.82 10.51 8.45
CA GLY A 104 5.69 10.80 7.02
C GLY A 104 4.47 10.12 6.40
N PHE A 105 4.06 10.55 5.21
CA PHE A 105 2.83 10.05 4.58
C PHE A 105 2.84 8.55 4.28
N VAL A 106 4.02 7.96 4.08
CA VAL A 106 4.20 6.51 3.87
C VAL A 106 5.05 5.86 4.96
N CYS A 107 5.31 6.56 6.07
CA CYS A 107 6.08 6.08 7.22
C CYS A 107 7.55 5.71 6.90
N GLN A 108 8.15 6.41 5.96
CA GLN A 108 9.52 6.19 5.49
C GLN A 108 10.60 6.84 6.37
N GLU A 109 10.22 7.76 7.26
CA GLU A 109 11.17 8.51 8.09
C GLU A 109 11.11 8.00 9.52
N ALA A 110 12.27 7.69 10.11
CA ALA A 110 12.36 7.50 11.56
C ALA A 110 12.15 8.84 12.29
N CYS A 111 11.79 8.79 13.57
CA CYS A 111 11.68 10.01 14.36
C CYS A 111 12.99 10.80 14.37
N PRO A 112 12.90 12.14 14.25
CA PRO A 112 14.06 13.00 14.44
C PRO A 112 14.71 12.77 15.80
N TYR A 113 16.01 13.08 15.88
CA TYR A 113 16.73 13.02 17.15
C TYR A 113 16.02 13.88 18.21
N GLY A 114 15.83 13.32 19.40
CA GLY A 114 15.11 13.98 20.49
C GLY A 114 13.62 13.68 20.54
N LEU A 115 13.06 12.97 19.56
CA LEU A 115 11.65 12.59 19.52
C LEU A 115 11.46 11.07 19.48
N PHE A 116 10.35 10.59 20.03
CA PHE A 116 9.98 9.19 20.03
C PHE A 116 8.46 8.97 20.03
N GLY A 117 8.07 7.70 19.91
CA GLY A 117 6.69 7.24 20.05
C GLY A 117 5.85 7.42 18.79
N GLN A 118 4.53 7.36 18.99
CA GLN A 118 3.55 7.53 17.92
C GLN A 118 3.65 8.92 17.30
N ASP A 119 3.77 8.97 15.97
CA ASP A 119 3.92 10.20 15.16
C ASP A 119 5.04 11.14 15.63
N CYS A 120 6.02 10.60 16.38
CA CYS A 120 7.16 11.35 16.93
C CYS A 120 6.74 12.55 17.80
N THR A 121 5.68 12.40 18.59
CA THR A 121 5.12 13.48 19.42
C THR A 121 5.67 13.53 20.84
N SER A 122 6.40 12.49 21.28
CA SER A 122 7.01 12.45 22.62
C SER A 122 8.46 12.90 22.57
N GLU A 123 8.91 13.66 23.58
CA GLU A 123 10.27 14.20 23.65
C GLU A 123 11.17 13.33 24.54
N CYS A 124 12.38 13.03 24.07
CA CYS A 124 13.43 12.43 24.87
C CYS A 124 13.73 13.32 26.08
N ASN A 125 14.09 12.71 27.22
CA ASN A 125 14.61 13.49 28.34
C ASN A 125 15.95 14.15 27.96
N ASP A 126 16.09 15.44 28.25
CA ASP A 126 17.30 16.24 27.96
C ASP A 126 18.55 15.73 28.68
N THR A 127 18.38 14.91 29.72
CA THR A 127 19.47 14.26 30.45
C THR A 127 19.98 13.00 29.75
N CYS A 128 19.39 12.62 28.61
CA CYS A 128 19.81 11.50 27.78
C CYS A 128 20.81 11.92 26.72
N THR A 129 21.86 11.11 26.56
CA THR A 129 22.80 11.26 25.43
C THR A 129 22.20 10.87 24.07
N GLY A 130 21.00 10.28 24.09
CA GLY A 130 20.19 9.89 22.95
C GLY A 130 19.18 8.83 23.39
N CYS A 131 17.93 8.98 22.96
CA CYS A 131 16.88 8.02 23.28
C CYS A 131 16.40 7.24 22.05
N ASN A 132 15.82 6.08 22.31
CA ASN A 132 15.21 5.20 21.34
C ASN A 132 13.95 5.86 20.77
N ASN A 133 13.87 5.96 19.44
CA ASN A 133 12.75 6.60 18.74
C ASN A 133 11.41 5.89 18.94
N VAL A 134 11.39 4.62 19.33
CA VAL A 134 10.14 3.87 19.53
C VAL A 134 9.58 4.09 20.94
N ASN A 135 10.41 3.93 21.97
CA ASN A 135 9.95 3.81 23.35
C ASN A 135 10.55 4.84 24.32
N GLY A 136 11.41 5.74 23.84
CA GLY A 136 12.00 6.81 24.63
C GLY A 136 13.12 6.39 25.60
N VAL A 137 13.50 5.11 25.63
CA VAL A 137 14.56 4.62 26.53
C VAL A 137 15.91 5.17 26.10
N CYS A 138 16.71 5.60 27.07
CA CYS A 138 18.01 6.21 26.84
C CYS A 138 19.10 5.16 26.69
N ASP A 139 18.95 4.35 25.64
CA ASP A 139 19.82 3.20 25.31
C ASP A 139 21.29 3.60 25.10
N ARG A 140 21.55 4.87 24.78
CA ARG A 140 22.91 5.42 24.62
C ARG A 140 23.54 5.90 25.93
N GLY A 141 22.76 5.92 27.02
CA GLY A 141 23.18 6.30 28.36
C GLY A 141 22.79 7.73 28.75
N CYS A 142 23.11 8.06 30.00
CA CYS A 142 22.75 9.32 30.63
C CYS A 142 23.93 10.30 30.66
N HIS A 143 23.60 11.59 30.66
CA HIS A 143 24.56 12.63 30.98
C HIS A 143 25.07 12.49 32.44
N PRO A 144 26.28 12.99 32.75
CA PRO A 144 26.85 12.88 34.09
C PRO A 144 25.92 13.39 35.18
N GLY A 145 25.79 12.63 36.27
CA GLY A 145 24.88 12.94 37.38
C GLY A 145 23.46 12.41 37.23
N TRP A 146 23.16 11.65 36.15
CA TRP A 146 21.85 11.05 35.92
C TRP A 146 21.94 9.54 35.72
N ARG A 147 20.87 8.84 36.09
CA ARG A 147 20.70 7.38 35.90
C ARG A 147 19.24 7.01 35.68
N GLY A 148 19.00 5.73 35.42
CA GLY A 148 17.68 5.18 35.10
C GLY A 148 17.51 4.99 33.60
N ASN A 149 16.49 4.24 33.19
CA ASN A 149 16.23 3.94 31.78
C ASN A 149 15.88 5.20 30.96
N TYR A 150 15.37 6.23 31.64
CA TYR A 150 14.98 7.52 31.05
C TYR A 150 15.83 8.68 31.58
N CYS A 151 16.94 8.38 32.27
CA CYS A 151 17.85 9.37 32.88
C CYS A 151 17.14 10.40 33.77
N ASP A 152 16.06 10.00 34.42
CA ASP A 152 15.17 10.82 35.26
C ASP A 152 15.60 10.87 36.73
N ILE A 153 16.61 10.07 37.11
CA ILE A 153 17.07 9.99 38.50
C ILE A 153 18.43 10.70 38.64
N GLY A 154 18.41 11.84 39.33
CA GLY A 154 19.63 12.54 39.73
C GLY A 154 20.44 11.76 40.77
N ILE A 155 21.73 11.59 40.52
CA ILE A 155 22.69 11.08 41.49
C ILE A 155 23.17 12.28 42.30
N LEU A 156 22.59 12.47 43.49
CA LEU A 156 23.12 13.45 44.44
C LEU A 156 24.60 13.15 44.67
N ALA A 157 25.47 14.04 44.19
CA ALA A 157 26.87 14.03 44.57
C ALA A 157 26.90 14.28 46.08
N LYS A 158 27.10 13.22 46.86
CA LYS A 158 27.52 13.39 48.26
C LYS A 158 28.81 14.19 48.20
N LYS A 159 28.74 15.48 48.53
CA LYS A 159 29.93 16.29 48.83
C LYS A 159 30.66 15.55 49.94
N SER A 160 31.80 14.97 49.60
CA SER A 160 32.82 14.53 50.56
C SER A 160 33.46 15.75 51.21
#